data_AF-A0A8T4HS18-F1
#
_entry.id   AF-A0A8T4HS18-F1
#
_cell.length_a   1.000
_cell.length_b   1.000
_cell.length_c   1.000
_cell.angle_alpha   90.00
_cell.angle_beta   90.00
_cell.angle_gamma   90.00
#
_symmetry.space_group_name_H-M   'P 1'
#
loop_
_entity.id
_entity.type
_entity.pdbx_description
1 polymer ?
#
loop_
_entity_poly.entity_id
_entity_poly.type
_entity_poly.pdbx_seq_one_letter_code
_entity_poly.pdbx_strand_id
1 'polypeptide(L)'
;RLLGVDTRWHLPTPRMSGDEADRRIRYRRVCARLREQLPAAGQLLVVVPDGDEIARRAAGQLVAEAESDPSWNSSGTEHPLSLVGVSVFRPLVPDRGTESGVLVVLSADCWTAGELAGIAEACADAGHEVVGVVVAGAVRAHPTRTRPVGRPPRHATPSSPVGGAVRGGSV
;
A
#
# COMPACT_ATOMS: atom_id res chain seq x y z
N ARG A 1 -6.81 21.82 -14.33
CA ARG A 1 -5.56 21.05 -14.13
C ARG A 1 -5.48 20.01 -15.26
N LEU A 2 -4.67 20.23 -16.30
CA LEU A 2 -4.78 19.47 -17.56
C LEU A 2 -3.48 18.83 -18.09
N LEU A 3 -2.29 19.13 -17.54
CA LEU A 3 -1.02 18.71 -18.16
C LEU A 3 -0.04 17.94 -17.26
N GLY A 4 -0.39 17.62 -16.00
CA GLY A 4 0.45 16.77 -15.12
C GLY A 4 1.84 17.32 -14.75
N VAL A 5 2.22 18.48 -15.27
CA VAL A 5 3.52 19.14 -15.12
C VAL A 5 3.76 19.80 -13.76
N ASP A 6 2.75 19.88 -12.89
CA ASP A 6 2.90 20.36 -11.50
C ASP A 6 3.49 19.30 -10.54
N THR A 7 3.91 18.14 -11.05
CA THR A 7 4.48 17.10 -10.19
C THR A 7 5.94 17.45 -9.89
N ARG A 8 6.22 17.79 -8.62
CA ARG A 8 7.60 18.03 -8.17
C ARG A 8 8.48 16.85 -8.54
N TRP A 9 9.61 17.12 -9.16
CA TRP A 9 10.56 16.12 -9.68
C TRP A 9 11.08 15.13 -8.61
N HIS A 10 10.99 15.49 -7.33
CA HIS A 10 11.42 14.64 -6.21
C HIS A 10 10.33 13.70 -5.69
N LEU A 11 9.08 13.83 -6.15
CA LEU A 11 7.99 12.96 -5.69
C LEU A 11 7.96 11.71 -6.57
N PRO A 12 8.13 10.50 -6.01
CA PRO A 12 8.03 9.29 -6.79
C PRO A 12 6.66 9.21 -7.46
N THR A 13 6.63 8.85 -8.75
CA THR A 13 5.39 8.72 -9.51
C THR A 13 4.46 7.75 -8.78
N PRO A 14 3.27 8.18 -8.33
CA PRO A 14 2.34 7.28 -7.64
C PRO A 14 2.03 6.10 -8.55
N ARG A 15 2.28 4.88 -8.06
CA ARG A 15 1.95 3.67 -8.81
C ARG A 15 0.45 3.67 -9.07
N MET A 16 0.05 3.41 -10.33
CA MET A 16 -1.35 3.18 -10.67
C MET A 16 -1.86 2.01 -9.82
N SER A 17 -3.06 2.11 -9.27
CA SER A 17 -3.68 0.94 -8.64
C SER A 17 -3.84 -0.12 -9.70
N GLY A 18 -3.16 -1.25 -9.54
CA GLY A 18 -3.68 -2.49 -10.09
C GLY A 18 -5.12 -2.69 -9.61
N ASP A 19 -5.87 -3.51 -10.32
CA ASP A 19 -7.25 -3.83 -9.98
C ASP A 19 -7.34 -4.41 -8.55
N GLU A 20 -8.54 -4.54 -7.99
CA GLU A 20 -8.78 -5.07 -6.64
C GLU A 20 -7.99 -6.38 -6.40
N ALA A 21 -7.91 -7.25 -7.41
CA ALA A 21 -7.13 -8.48 -7.36
C ALA A 21 -5.64 -8.25 -7.08
N ASP A 22 -5.01 -7.28 -7.73
CA ASP A 22 -3.60 -6.94 -7.54
C ASP A 22 -3.34 -6.34 -6.15
N ARG A 23 -4.30 -5.57 -5.65
CA ARG A 23 -4.26 -5.03 -4.29
C ARG A 23 -4.25 -6.16 -3.27
N ARG A 24 -5.16 -7.13 -3.39
CA ARG A 24 -5.20 -8.30 -2.49
C ARG A 24 -3.92 -9.13 -2.55
N ILE A 25 -3.36 -9.37 -3.75
CA ILE A 25 -2.10 -10.11 -3.91
C ILE A 25 -0.96 -9.45 -3.11
N ARG A 26 -0.90 -8.11 -3.09
CA ARG A 26 0.10 -7.38 -2.29
C ARG A 26 -0.08 -7.64 -0.80
N TYR A 27 -1.30 -7.53 -0.28
CA TYR A 27 -1.57 -7.78 1.14
C TYR A 27 -1.29 -9.23 1.54
N ARG A 28 -1.68 -10.20 0.71
CA ARG A 28 -1.36 -11.62 0.94
C ARG A 28 0.14 -11.90 1.02
N ARG A 29 0.94 -11.26 0.18
CA ARG A 29 2.41 -11.37 0.25
C ARG A 29 2.97 -10.80 1.54
N VAL A 30 2.38 -9.71 2.05
CA VAL A 30 2.76 -9.16 3.36
C VAL A 30 2.40 -10.16 4.46
N CYS A 31 1.17 -10.69 4.49
CA CYS A 31 0.75 -11.68 5.48
C CYS A 31 1.63 -12.95 5.45
N ALA A 32 2.00 -13.44 4.26
CA ALA A 32 2.92 -14.57 4.13
C ALA A 32 4.31 -14.26 4.69
N ARG A 33 4.86 -13.08 4.37
CA ARG A 33 6.16 -12.65 4.90
C ARG A 33 6.14 -12.47 6.42
N LEU A 34 5.07 -11.91 6.99
CA LEU A 34 4.93 -11.79 8.44
C LEU A 34 4.99 -13.16 9.11
N ARG A 35 4.27 -14.15 8.58
CA ARG A 35 4.32 -15.53 9.09
C ARG A 35 5.71 -16.15 9.02
N GLU A 36 6.43 -15.96 7.92
CA GLU A 36 7.78 -16.52 7.74
C GLU A 36 8.80 -15.92 8.69
N GLN A 37 8.64 -14.64 9.05
CA GLN A 37 9.60 -13.91 9.87
C GLN A 37 9.31 -14.00 11.37
N LEU A 38 8.14 -14.49 11.78
CA LEU A 38 7.74 -14.54 13.18
C LEU A 38 7.95 -15.94 13.78
N PRO A 39 8.72 -16.06 14.88
CA PRO A 39 8.84 -17.32 15.60
C PRO A 39 7.51 -17.64 16.28
N ALA A 40 6.89 -18.75 15.87
CA ALA A 40 5.74 -19.41 16.50
C ALA A 40 4.47 -18.55 16.70
N ALA A 41 3.57 -18.59 15.71
CA ALA A 41 2.10 -18.63 15.82
C ALA A 41 1.35 -17.72 16.83
N GLY A 42 1.95 -16.64 17.32
CA GLY A 42 1.31 -15.70 18.24
C GLY A 42 0.62 -14.55 17.53
N GLN A 43 -0.34 -13.95 18.23
CA GLN A 43 -1.06 -12.75 17.78
C GLN A 43 -0.09 -11.58 17.61
N LEU A 44 -0.32 -10.71 16.63
CA LEU A 44 0.42 -9.45 16.52
C LEU A 44 -0.49 -8.28 16.86
N LEU A 45 0.07 -7.30 17.58
CA LEU A 45 -0.55 -6.00 17.72
C LEU A 45 -0.14 -5.11 16.54
N VAL A 46 -1.11 -4.64 15.77
CA VAL A 46 -0.93 -3.72 14.66
C VAL A 46 -1.15 -2.30 15.17
N VAL A 47 -0.07 -1.52 15.23
CA VAL A 47 -0.10 -0.13 15.69
C VAL A 47 -0.18 0.81 14.50
N VAL A 48 -1.16 1.70 14.52
CA VAL A 48 -1.36 2.76 13.52
C VAL A 48 -1.36 4.12 14.20
N PRO A 49 -0.55 5.08 13.73
CA PRO A 49 -0.64 6.45 14.20
C PRO A 49 -2.03 7.08 13.96
N ASP A 50 -2.57 7.77 14.96
CA ASP A 50 -3.81 8.52 14.79
C ASP A 50 -3.65 9.66 13.78
N GLY A 51 -4.71 9.91 13.01
CA GLY A 51 -4.69 10.88 11.90
C GLY A 51 -4.16 10.35 10.57
N ASP A 52 -3.59 9.13 10.54
CA ASP A 52 -3.16 8.49 9.30
C ASP A 52 -4.23 7.56 8.72
N GLU A 53 -5.11 8.14 7.93
CA GLU A 53 -6.21 7.40 7.27
C GLU A 53 -5.71 6.41 6.21
N ILE A 54 -4.54 6.64 5.62
CA ILE A 54 -3.97 5.73 4.63
C ILE A 54 -3.46 4.47 5.33
N ALA A 55 -2.72 4.65 6.42
CA ALA A 55 -2.24 3.56 7.26
C ALA A 55 -3.40 2.81 7.91
N ARG A 56 -4.42 3.51 8.44
CA ARG A 56 -5.60 2.90 9.05
C ARG A 56 -6.34 2.01 8.05
N ARG A 57 -6.55 2.48 6.82
CA ARG A 57 -7.14 1.67 5.74
C ARG A 57 -6.26 0.46 5.38
N ALA A 58 -4.94 0.66 5.26
CA ALA A 58 -4.03 -0.42 4.92
C ALA A 58 -3.98 -1.51 6.01
N ALA A 59 -3.96 -1.10 7.27
CA ALA A 59 -3.99 -1.99 8.42
C ALA A 59 -5.30 -2.79 8.48
N GLY A 60 -6.45 -2.15 8.25
CA GLY A 60 -7.73 -2.86 8.15
C GLY A 60 -7.75 -3.91 7.04
N GLN A 61 -7.15 -3.61 5.88
CA GLN A 61 -7.05 -4.58 4.79
C GLN A 61 -6.08 -5.74 5.12
N LEU A 62 -5.01 -5.48 5.87
CA LEU A 62 -4.10 -6.53 6.37
C LEU A 62 -4.83 -7.48 7.33
N VAL A 63 -5.58 -6.93 8.29
CA VAL A 63 -6.40 -7.71 9.25
C VAL A 63 -7.40 -8.59 8.50
N ALA A 64 -8.17 -8.01 7.58
CA ALA A 64 -9.17 -8.75 6.81
C ALA A 64 -8.56 -9.89 5.95
N GLU A 65 -7.39 -9.68 5.34
CA GLU A 65 -6.71 -10.74 4.57
C GLU A 65 -6.09 -11.80 5.48
N ALA A 66 -5.60 -11.44 6.67
CA ALA A 66 -5.07 -12.41 7.64
C ALA A 66 -6.18 -13.29 8.24
N GLU A 67 -7.35 -12.72 8.55
CA GLU A 67 -8.54 -13.47 9.00
C GLU A 67 -9.06 -14.42 7.92
N SER A 68 -8.99 -13.99 6.65
CA SER A 68 -9.44 -14.79 5.51
C SER A 68 -8.46 -15.92 5.15
N ASP A 69 -7.26 -15.96 5.72
CA ASP A 69 -6.22 -16.94 5.42
C ASP A 69 -6.28 -18.13 6.42
N PRO A 70 -6.66 -19.34 5.97
CA PRO A 70 -6.75 -20.52 6.83
C PRO A 70 -5.42 -20.92 7.48
N SER A 71 -4.30 -20.44 6.96
CA SER A 71 -3.01 -20.74 7.55
C SER A 71 -2.80 -20.03 8.89
N TRP A 72 -3.51 -18.94 9.16
CA TRP A 72 -3.46 -18.19 10.42
C TRP A 72 -4.41 -18.73 11.50
N ASN A 73 -5.53 -19.35 11.11
CA ASN A 73 -6.54 -19.84 12.05
C ASN A 73 -6.22 -21.22 12.65
N SER A 74 -5.09 -21.83 12.27
CA SER A 74 -4.68 -23.16 12.72
C SER A 74 -4.32 -23.22 14.22
N SER A 75 -4.14 -22.08 14.89
CA SER A 75 -3.86 -22.00 16.33
C SER A 75 -5.10 -21.86 17.22
N GLY A 76 -6.33 -21.85 16.65
CA GLY A 76 -7.56 -21.64 17.42
C GLY A 76 -7.73 -20.21 17.96
N THR A 77 -6.86 -19.30 17.54
CA THR A 77 -6.95 -17.87 17.85
C THR A 77 -7.88 -17.18 16.86
N GLU A 78 -8.92 -16.54 17.37
CA GLU A 78 -9.96 -15.93 16.53
C GLU A 78 -9.48 -14.68 15.78
N HIS A 79 -8.41 -14.02 16.21
CA HIS A 79 -7.86 -12.83 15.54
C HIS A 79 -6.32 -12.81 15.55
N PRO A 80 -5.67 -13.14 14.42
CA PRO A 80 -4.21 -13.16 14.35
C PRO A 80 -3.55 -11.77 14.44
N LEU A 81 -4.29 -10.73 14.06
CA LEU A 81 -3.84 -9.33 14.03
C LEU A 81 -4.85 -8.47 14.80
N SER A 82 -4.42 -7.79 15.86
CA SER A 82 -5.24 -6.87 16.64
C SER A 82 -4.88 -5.43 16.30
N LEU A 83 -5.84 -4.60 15.86
CA LEU A 83 -5.57 -3.24 15.40
C LEU A 83 -5.76 -2.20 16.51
N VAL A 84 -4.76 -1.35 16.73
CA VAL A 84 -4.79 -0.24 17.68
C VAL A 84 -4.33 1.07 17.05
N GLY A 85 -5.11 2.14 17.29
CA GLY A 85 -4.73 3.51 17.00
C GLY A 85 -3.93 4.11 18.13
N VAL A 86 -2.85 4.83 17.83
CA VAL A 86 -1.96 5.45 18.81
C VAL A 86 -1.72 6.91 18.48
N SER A 87 -1.95 7.79 19.45
CA SER A 87 -1.62 9.21 19.32
C SER A 87 -0.12 9.43 19.22
N VAL A 88 0.34 10.20 18.24
CA VAL A 88 1.78 10.51 18.10
C VAL A 88 2.30 11.49 19.15
N PHE A 89 1.43 12.34 19.70
CA PHE A 89 1.83 13.34 20.71
C PHE A 89 1.99 12.74 22.10
N ARG A 90 1.24 11.67 22.39
CA ARG A 90 1.29 10.90 23.63
C ARG A 90 0.99 9.42 23.32
N PRO A 91 2.00 8.70 22.82
CA PRO A 91 1.81 7.31 22.43
C PRO A 91 1.49 6.46 23.66
N LEU A 92 0.35 5.78 23.62
CA LEU A 92 -0.06 4.80 24.62
C LEU A 92 -0.38 3.50 23.88
N VAL A 93 0.38 2.46 24.20
CA VAL A 93 0.24 1.13 23.61
C VAL A 93 -0.28 0.19 24.71
N PRO A 94 -1.29 -0.66 24.44
CA PRO A 94 -1.72 -1.66 25.39
C PRO A 94 -0.58 -2.58 25.82
N ASP A 95 -0.51 -2.89 27.11
CA ASP A 95 0.47 -3.82 27.66
C ASP A 95 0.39 -5.18 26.96
N ARG A 96 1.54 -5.83 26.81
CA ARG A 96 1.64 -7.15 26.18
C ARG A 96 0.89 -8.21 26.97
N GLY A 97 -0.09 -8.82 26.32
CA GLY A 97 -0.80 -10.00 26.82
C GLY A 97 -0.25 -11.27 26.16
N THR A 98 -0.96 -11.74 25.15
CA THR A 98 -0.63 -12.96 24.39
C THR A 98 0.10 -12.68 23.07
N GLU A 99 0.34 -11.41 22.76
CA GLU A 99 0.93 -10.99 21.50
C GLU A 99 2.43 -11.32 21.44
N SER A 100 2.90 -11.75 20.27
CA SER A 100 4.31 -12.04 20.01
C SER A 100 5.12 -10.80 19.66
N GLY A 101 4.47 -9.68 19.32
CA GLY A 101 5.12 -8.41 19.04
C GLY A 101 4.21 -7.42 18.32
N VAL A 102 4.79 -6.29 17.91
CA VAL A 102 4.11 -5.16 17.27
C VAL A 102 4.53 -4.98 15.82
N LEU A 103 3.55 -4.86 14.93
CA LEU A 103 3.71 -4.40 13.56
C LEU A 103 3.26 -2.94 13.47
N VAL A 104 4.16 -2.03 13.11
CA VAL A 104 3.79 -0.62 12.91
C VAL A 104 3.39 -0.39 11.45
N VAL A 105 2.20 0.18 11.21
CA VAL A 105 1.72 0.53 9.87
C VAL A 105 1.59 2.05 9.77
N LEU A 106 2.23 2.64 8.77
CA LEU A 106 2.33 4.09 8.61
C LEU A 106 2.34 4.50 7.14
N SER A 107 1.85 5.68 6.81
CA SER A 107 1.99 6.28 5.47
C SER A 107 3.33 6.97 5.30
N ALA A 108 3.79 7.12 4.07
CA ALA A 108 5.13 7.61 3.80
C ALA A 108 5.36 9.12 4.07
N ASP A 109 4.31 9.93 4.19
CA ASP A 109 4.41 11.38 3.92
C ASP A 109 4.27 12.29 5.15
N CYS A 110 4.14 11.74 6.38
CA CYS A 110 3.67 12.54 7.52
C CYS A 110 4.46 12.39 8.83
N TRP A 111 5.62 11.74 8.84
CA TRP A 111 6.28 11.39 10.11
C TRP A 111 7.70 11.93 10.26
N THR A 112 7.95 12.51 11.43
CA THR A 112 9.30 12.85 11.90
C THR A 112 9.95 11.66 12.59
N ALA A 113 11.29 11.67 12.63
CA ALA A 113 12.04 10.66 13.38
C ALA A 113 11.66 10.64 14.87
N GLY A 114 11.34 11.80 15.46
CA GLY A 114 10.93 11.92 16.86
C GLY A 114 9.57 11.29 17.13
N GLU A 115 8.59 11.49 16.24
CA GLU A 115 7.27 10.85 16.37
C GLU A 115 7.38 9.32 16.24
N LEU A 116 8.19 8.82 15.31
CA LEU A 116 8.43 7.39 15.15
C LEU A 116 9.18 6.79 16.35
N ALA A 117 10.14 7.53 16.90
CA ALA A 117 10.86 7.12 18.10
C ALA A 117 9.91 7.04 19.31
N GLY A 118 9.02 8.02 19.48
CA GLY A 118 8.04 8.01 20.57
C GLY A 118 7.08 6.82 20.49
N ILE A 119 6.67 6.41 19.29
CA ILE A 119 5.87 5.19 19.10
C ILE A 119 6.69 3.95 19.47
N ALA A 120 7.93 3.86 19.01
CA ALA A 120 8.80 2.71 19.31
C ALA A 120 9.10 2.59 20.82
N GLU A 121 9.31 3.71 21.50
CA GLU A 121 9.51 3.79 22.94
C GLU A 121 8.27 3.31 23.69
N ALA A 122 7.07 3.80 23.33
CA ALA A 122 5.83 3.34 23.95
C ALA A 122 5.56 1.84 23.72
N CYS A 123 5.94 1.28 22.56
CA CYS A 123 5.88 -0.16 22.34
C CYS A 123 6.81 -0.91 23.30
N ALA A 124 8.05 -0.43 23.48
CA ALA A 124 9.03 -1.05 24.38
C ALA A 124 8.58 -0.95 25.85
N ASP A 125 8.04 0.19 26.26
CA ASP A 125 7.49 0.42 27.60
C ASP A 125 6.32 -0.53 27.90
N ALA A 126 5.47 -0.79 26.91
CA ALA A 126 4.37 -1.77 26.98
C ALA A 126 4.84 -3.24 26.88
N GLY A 127 6.15 -3.49 26.80
CA GLY A 127 6.75 -4.83 26.77
C GLY A 127 6.72 -5.52 25.40
N HIS A 128 6.42 -4.78 24.33
CA HIS A 128 6.36 -5.30 22.97
C HIS A 128 7.69 -5.10 22.21
N GLU A 129 8.05 -6.10 21.40
CA GLU A 129 9.11 -5.97 20.40
C GLU A 129 8.50 -5.53 19.07
N VAL A 130 9.08 -4.52 18.42
CA VAL A 130 8.68 -4.12 17.08
C VAL A 130 9.26 -5.09 16.06
N VAL A 131 8.41 -5.96 15.52
CA VAL A 131 8.80 -7.04 14.59
C VAL A 131 8.89 -6.60 13.14
N GLY A 132 8.31 -5.43 12.82
CA GLY A 132 8.37 -4.89 11.47
C GLY A 132 7.62 -3.58 11.29
N VAL A 133 7.83 -2.99 10.11
CA VAL A 133 7.16 -1.74 9.68
C VAL A 133 6.58 -1.94 8.29
N VAL A 134 5.31 -1.56 8.11
CA VAL A 134 4.64 -1.52 6.80
C VAL A 134 4.41 -0.06 6.41
N VAL A 135 4.95 0.32 5.25
CA VAL A 135 4.73 1.65 4.68
C VAL A 135 3.61 1.60 3.66
N ALA A 136 2.49 2.28 3.95
CA ALA A 136 1.33 2.39 3.09
C ALA A 136 1.48 3.60 2.16
N GLY A 137 1.49 3.36 0.84
CA GLY A 137 1.49 4.41 -0.17
C GLY A 137 0.08 4.77 -0.64
N ALA A 138 -0.20 6.06 -0.85
CA ALA A 138 -1.39 6.48 -1.55
C ALA A 138 -1.36 5.99 -3.00
N VAL A 139 -2.38 5.23 -3.40
CA VAL A 139 -2.52 4.73 -4.77
C VAL A 139 -3.64 5.48 -5.45
N ARG A 140 -3.40 6.03 -6.65
CA ARG A 140 -4.49 6.62 -7.45
C ARG A 140 -5.36 5.50 -8.00
N ALA A 141 -6.65 5.52 -7.66
CA ALA A 141 -7.63 4.65 -8.31
C ALA A 141 -7.66 4.96 -9.81
N HIS A 142 -7.56 3.92 -10.64
CA HIS A 142 -7.83 4.08 -12.06
C HIS A 142 -9.33 4.35 -12.21
N PRO A 143 -9.77 5.45 -12.84
CA PRO A 143 -11.16 5.57 -13.21
C PRO A 143 -11.47 4.42 -14.16
N THR A 144 -12.33 3.49 -13.74
CA THR A 144 -12.82 2.40 -14.59
C THR A 144 -13.31 3.06 -15.86
N ARG A 145 -12.59 2.86 -16.97
CA ARG A 145 -12.94 3.44 -18.25
C ARG A 145 -14.24 2.77 -18.68
N THR A 146 -15.37 3.38 -18.34
CA THR A 146 -16.67 3.02 -18.90
C THR A 146 -16.54 3.25 -20.40
N ARG A 147 -16.22 2.18 -21.13
CA ARG A 147 -16.18 2.18 -22.59
C ARG A 147 -17.59 2.54 -23.04
N PRO A 148 -17.82 3.68 -23.71
CA PRO A 148 -19.12 3.97 -24.28
C PRO A 148 -19.40 2.87 -25.28
N VAL A 149 -20.46 2.10 -25.05
CA VAL A 149 -21.03 1.21 -26.05
C VAL A 149 -21.57 2.11 -27.14
N GLY A 150 -20.84 2.22 -28.25
CA GLY A 150 -21.30 2.97 -29.42
C GLY A 150 -20.30 4.01 -29.92
N ARG A 151 -19.23 3.56 -30.58
CA ARG A 151 -18.67 4.34 -31.69
C ARG A 151 -18.25 3.37 -32.79
N PRO A 152 -18.92 3.36 -33.96
CA PRO A 152 -18.48 2.53 -35.06
C PRO A 152 -17.11 3.02 -35.54
N PRO A 153 -16.21 2.11 -35.96
CA PRO A 153 -14.89 2.49 -36.44
C PRO A 153 -15.05 3.33 -37.70
N ARG A 154 -14.65 4.62 -37.63
CA ARG A 154 -14.40 5.40 -38.84
C ARG A 154 -13.13 4.84 -39.46
N HIS A 155 -13.29 4.12 -40.57
CA HIS A 155 -12.20 3.80 -41.47
C HIS A 155 -11.50 5.10 -41.85
N ALA A 156 -10.30 5.32 -41.29
CA ALA A 156 -9.37 6.30 -41.80
C ALA A 156 -8.65 5.63 -42.97
N THR A 157 -9.02 6.00 -44.19
CA THR A 157 -8.24 5.74 -45.39
C THR A 157 -6.90 6.47 -45.27
N PRO A 158 -5.75 5.80 -45.30
CA PRO A 158 -4.48 6.49 -45.44
C PRO A 158 -4.39 7.06 -46.86
N SER A 159 -4.39 8.38 -46.97
CA SER A 159 -4.05 9.10 -48.20
C SER A 159 -2.52 9.03 -48.36
N SER A 160 -2.07 8.47 -49.48
CA SER A 160 -0.66 8.45 -49.86
C SER A 160 -0.37 9.71 -50.68
N PRO A 161 0.52 10.62 -50.24
CA PRO A 161 0.96 11.71 -51.09
C PRO A 161 2.03 11.21 -52.08
N VAL A 162 1.64 11.20 -53.35
CA VAL A 162 2.54 11.18 -54.51
C VAL A 162 3.43 12.42 -54.45
N GLY A 163 4.74 12.21 -54.42
CA GLY A 163 5.76 13.24 -54.66
C GLY A 163 6.66 12.81 -55.79
N GLY A 164 6.41 13.32 -57.00
CA GLY A 164 7.33 13.20 -58.13
C GLY A 164 8.27 14.40 -58.20
N ALA A 165 9.54 14.16 -58.54
CA ALA A 165 10.40 15.12 -59.23
C ALA A 165 11.58 14.40 -59.92
N VAL A 166 11.96 14.94 -61.06
CA VAL A 166 12.78 14.38 -62.13
C VAL A 166 14.09 15.19 -62.29
N ARG A 167 15.16 14.49 -62.71
CA ARG A 167 16.35 14.91 -63.50
C ARG A 167 17.59 15.60 -62.87
N GLY A 168 18.73 15.12 -63.39
CA GLY A 168 20.08 15.73 -63.47
C GLY A 168 21.13 14.80 -62.85
N GLY A 169 22.19 14.27 -63.48
CA GLY A 169 22.86 14.54 -64.75
C GLY A 169 24.39 14.54 -64.52
N SER A 170 25.05 13.40 -64.84
CA SER A 170 26.46 13.15 -65.27
C SER A 170 27.69 13.76 -64.54
N VAL A 171 28.64 12.90 -64.15
CA VAL A 171 29.94 12.62 -64.84
C VAL A 171 30.36 11.18 -64.58
#